data_AF-A0A8G1EET8-F1
#
_entry.id   AF-A0A8G1EET8-F1
#
_cell.length_a   1.000
_cell.length_b   1.000
_cell.length_c   1.000
_cell.angle_alpha   90.00
_cell.angle_beta   90.00
_cell.angle_gamma   90.00
#
_symmetry.space_group_name_H-M   'P 1'
#
loop_
_entity.id
_entity.type
_entity.pdbx_description
1 polymer ?
#
loop_
_entity_poly.entity_id
_entity_poly.type
_entity_poly.pdbx_seq_one_letter_code
_entity_poly.pdbx_strand_id
1 'polypeptide(L)'
;MTLRPVVLIALLTLAGCGQNVSVWSPRTWFGAGEMPEDTQVAPDESQDPRPLVRSVTSASIEQANGGVIVRATGLPPTQGWWQVDLMPLPIENGELVLEFRTFAPLDAAAQGTPRSREVTAAYTISRFTLEREGINRVVIKGETNSKVLRP
;
A
#
# COMPACT_ATOMS: atom_id res chain seq x y z
N MET A 1 26.06 70.24 10.70
CA MET A 1 26.64 68.96 11.14
C MET A 1 25.58 67.86 11.06
N THR A 2 25.15 67.48 9.86
CA THR A 2 24.01 66.54 9.65
C THR A 2 24.10 65.78 8.31
N LEU A 3 25.31 65.49 7.79
CA LEU A 3 25.48 64.67 6.58
C LEU A 3 25.66 63.16 6.85
N ARG A 4 25.76 62.75 8.12
CA ARG A 4 26.07 61.35 8.49
C ARG A 4 24.96 60.30 8.28
N PRO A 5 23.64 60.57 8.40
CA PRO A 5 22.65 59.50 8.31
C PRO A 5 22.31 59.10 6.86
N VAL A 6 22.50 60.01 5.90
CA VAL A 6 22.16 59.76 4.48
C VAL A 6 23.12 58.77 3.83
N VAL A 7 24.41 58.82 4.20
CA VAL A 7 25.44 57.92 3.67
C VAL A 7 25.23 56.47 4.14
N LEU A 8 24.74 56.27 5.37
CA LEU A 8 24.47 54.93 5.91
C LEU A 8 23.27 54.25 5.24
N ILE A 9 22.22 54.99 4.88
CA ILE A 9 21.04 54.43 4.21
C ILE A 9 21.35 54.06 2.74
N ALA A 10 22.20 54.83 2.08
CA ALA A 10 22.59 54.59 0.69
C ALA A 10 23.51 53.35 0.50
N LEU A 11 24.25 52.94 1.55
CA LEU A 11 25.14 51.78 1.50
C LEU A 11 24.39 50.43 1.67
N LEU A 12 23.18 50.43 2.24
CA LEU A 12 22.37 49.22 2.46
C LEU A 12 21.61 48.74 1.21
N THR A 13 21.43 49.59 0.20
CA THR A 13 20.67 49.23 -1.01
C THR A 13 21.54 48.61 -2.12
N LEU A 14 22.87 48.63 -1.98
CA LEU A 14 23.81 48.19 -3.02
C LEU A 14 24.33 46.75 -2.85
N ALA A 15 23.98 46.05 -1.77
CA ALA A 15 24.33 44.64 -1.56
C ALA A 15 23.19 43.72 -2.03
N GLY A 16 22.93 43.68 -3.34
CA GLY A 16 21.75 42.99 -3.85
C GLY A 16 21.81 42.53 -5.31
N CYS A 17 23.00 42.30 -5.88
CA CYS A 17 23.14 41.67 -7.19
C CYS A 17 24.10 40.48 -7.10
N GLY A 18 23.63 39.38 -6.53
CA GLY A 18 24.27 38.06 -6.60
C GLY A 18 23.27 37.08 -7.17
N GLN A 19 23.33 36.84 -8.48
CA GLN A 19 22.54 35.78 -9.13
C GLN A 19 23.23 34.44 -8.89
N ASN A 20 23.11 33.94 -7.64
CA ASN A 20 23.49 32.59 -7.29
C ASN A 20 22.26 31.95 -6.66
N VAL A 21 21.53 31.17 -7.44
CA VAL A 21 20.30 30.48 -7.01
C VAL A 21 20.67 29.31 -6.10
N SER A 22 21.11 29.62 -4.89
CA SER A 22 21.31 28.64 -3.83
C SER A 22 19.97 28.17 -3.27
N VAL A 23 19.90 26.92 -2.79
CA VAL A 23 18.76 26.32 -2.07
C VAL A 23 18.26 27.17 -0.88
N TRP A 24 19.11 28.10 -0.42
CA TRP A 24 18.83 29.04 0.68
C TRP A 24 18.31 30.42 0.23
N SER A 25 17.83 30.56 -1.01
CA SER A 25 17.29 31.84 -1.48
C SER A 25 15.80 32.00 -1.13
N PRO A 26 15.32 33.20 -0.76
CA PRO A 26 13.90 33.43 -0.47
C PRO A 26 12.99 33.12 -1.66
N ARG A 27 13.47 33.32 -2.90
CA ARG A 27 12.70 33.02 -4.11
C ARG A 27 12.45 31.53 -4.32
N THR A 28 13.32 30.63 -3.84
CA THR A 28 13.06 29.17 -3.89
C THR A 28 12.09 28.71 -2.80
N TRP A 29 11.94 29.45 -1.70
CA TRP A 29 10.94 29.14 -0.66
C TRP A 29 9.56 29.74 -0.96
N PHE A 30 9.51 30.84 -1.70
CA PHE A 30 8.26 31.58 -1.97
C PHE A 30 7.82 31.52 -3.44
N GLY A 31 8.62 30.96 -4.34
CA GLY A 31 8.21 30.62 -5.70
C GLY A 31 7.68 29.19 -5.74
N ALA A 32 6.53 28.99 -6.38
CA ALA A 32 6.10 27.66 -6.78
C ALA A 32 7.17 27.11 -7.75
N GLY A 33 8.08 26.30 -7.22
CA GLY A 33 9.02 25.57 -8.07
C GLY A 33 8.21 24.68 -8.98
N GLU A 34 8.30 24.89 -10.29
CA GLU A 34 7.93 23.86 -11.26
C GLU A 34 8.82 22.66 -10.94
N MET A 35 8.24 21.71 -10.20
CA MET A 35 8.81 20.39 -10.07
C MET A 35 8.91 19.84 -11.49
N PRO A 36 10.11 19.46 -11.97
CA PRO A 36 10.19 18.74 -13.22
C PRO A 36 9.30 17.51 -13.05
N GLU A 37 8.21 17.49 -13.81
CA GLU A 37 7.33 16.33 -13.95
C GLU A 37 8.08 15.31 -14.81
N ASP A 38 9.14 14.74 -14.24
CA ASP A 38 9.69 13.49 -14.73
C ASP A 38 8.81 12.38 -14.18
N THR A 39 7.55 12.36 -14.65
CA THR A 39 6.71 11.17 -14.52
C THR A 39 7.17 10.19 -15.60
N GLN A 40 8.41 9.70 -15.46
CA GLN A 40 8.72 8.37 -15.95
C GLN A 40 7.89 7.42 -15.10
N VAL A 41 6.70 7.10 -15.59
CA VAL A 41 5.91 5.95 -15.15
C VAL A 41 6.84 4.76 -15.33
N ALA A 42 7.50 4.35 -14.25
CA ALA A 42 8.16 3.06 -14.20
C ALA A 42 7.14 2.02 -14.70
N PRO A 43 7.56 1.02 -15.50
CA PRO A 43 6.69 -0.10 -15.83
C PRO A 43 6.01 -0.60 -14.56
N ASP A 44 4.73 -0.95 -14.64
CA ASP A 44 3.93 -1.47 -13.53
C ASP A 44 4.57 -2.75 -12.94
N GLU A 45 5.58 -2.58 -12.10
CA GLU A 45 6.22 -3.63 -11.30
C GLU A 45 5.37 -3.95 -10.06
N SER A 46 4.16 -3.39 -9.93
CA SER A 46 3.34 -3.49 -8.73
C SER A 46 2.54 -4.79 -8.61
N GLN A 47 2.60 -5.66 -9.62
CA GLN A 47 1.95 -6.96 -9.53
C GLN A 47 2.76 -7.87 -8.61
N ASP A 48 2.18 -8.17 -7.45
CA ASP A 48 2.71 -9.17 -6.52
C ASP A 48 2.99 -10.48 -7.29
N PRO A 49 4.26 -10.92 -7.37
CA PRO A 49 4.64 -12.09 -8.16
C PRO A 49 4.16 -13.40 -7.53
N ARG A 50 3.65 -13.36 -6.28
CA ARG A 50 3.15 -14.54 -5.58
C ARG A 50 1.94 -15.10 -6.33
N PRO A 51 1.92 -16.41 -6.65
CA PRO A 51 0.70 -17.04 -7.13
C PRO A 51 -0.41 -17.01 -6.06
N LEU A 52 -1.65 -17.19 -6.52
CA LEU A 52 -2.78 -17.44 -5.63
C LEU A 52 -2.66 -18.82 -4.99
N VAL A 53 -3.17 -18.96 -3.77
CA VAL A 53 -3.34 -20.27 -3.15
C VAL A 53 -4.29 -21.10 -4.00
N ARG A 54 -4.00 -22.39 -4.15
CA ARG A 54 -4.78 -23.26 -5.04
C ARG A 54 -6.26 -23.25 -4.72
N SER A 55 -6.63 -23.48 -3.46
CA SER A 55 -8.03 -23.38 -3.04
C SER A 55 -8.18 -22.77 -1.65
N VAL A 56 -9.30 -22.10 -1.42
CA VAL A 56 -9.71 -21.55 -0.13
C VAL A 56 -10.69 -22.53 0.52
N THR A 57 -10.29 -23.12 1.63
CA THR A 57 -11.04 -24.16 2.34
C THR A 57 -12.06 -23.55 3.30
N SER A 58 -11.65 -22.54 4.07
CA SER A 58 -12.52 -21.82 5.01
C SER A 58 -12.22 -20.33 5.00
N ALA A 59 -13.23 -19.52 5.29
CA ALA A 59 -13.08 -18.09 5.52
C ALA A 59 -14.12 -17.61 6.54
N SER A 60 -13.76 -16.67 7.39
CA SER A 60 -14.61 -16.11 8.44
C SER A 60 -14.30 -14.64 8.68
N ILE A 61 -15.31 -13.91 9.17
CA ILE A 61 -15.15 -12.54 9.68
C ILE A 61 -15.29 -12.60 11.20
N GLU A 62 -14.28 -12.09 11.89
CA GLU A 62 -14.23 -11.97 13.34
C GLU A 62 -14.36 -10.48 13.71
N GLN A 63 -15.27 -10.15 14.62
CA GLN A 63 -15.43 -8.78 15.10
C GLN A 63 -14.21 -8.40 15.96
N ALA A 64 -13.66 -7.21 15.74
CA ALA A 64 -12.50 -6.70 16.47
C ALA A 64 -12.74 -5.28 16.97
N ASN A 65 -12.00 -4.89 18.01
CA ASN A 65 -12.04 -3.52 18.50
C ASN A 65 -11.53 -2.58 17.38
N GLY A 66 -12.43 -1.80 16.81
CA GLY A 66 -12.11 -0.84 15.74
C GLY A 66 -12.35 -1.34 14.31
N GLY A 67 -12.99 -2.51 14.11
CA GLY A 67 -13.32 -3.00 12.79
C GLY A 67 -13.61 -4.50 12.76
N VAL A 68 -13.19 -5.17 11.69
CA VAL A 68 -13.31 -6.62 11.54
C VAL A 68 -12.00 -7.24 11.07
N ILE A 69 -11.78 -8.50 11.41
CA ILE A 69 -10.66 -9.31 10.93
C ILE A 69 -11.23 -10.39 10.02
N VAL A 70 -10.82 -10.38 8.76
CA VAL A 70 -11.12 -11.44 7.80
C VAL A 70 -10.03 -12.49 7.90
N ARG A 71 -10.39 -13.71 8.28
CA ARG A 71 -9.48 -14.86 8.33
C ARG A 71 -9.81 -15.83 7.22
N ALA A 72 -8.79 -16.35 6.54
CA ALA A 72 -8.96 -17.38 5.53
C ALA A 72 -7.92 -18.49 5.69
N THR A 73 -8.34 -19.73 5.47
CA THR A 73 -7.46 -20.91 5.37
C THR A 73 -7.48 -21.43 3.96
N GLY A 74 -6.31 -21.56 3.37
CA GLY A 74 -6.09 -22.09 2.03
C GLY A 74 -5.41 -23.45 2.07
N LEU A 75 -5.60 -24.22 1.00
CA LEU A 75 -4.96 -25.50 0.77
C LEU A 75 -4.11 -25.44 -0.50
N PRO A 76 -2.78 -25.25 -0.36
CA PRO A 76 -1.83 -25.32 -1.46
C PRO A 76 -1.67 -26.76 -2.01
N PRO A 77 -1.08 -26.92 -3.21
CA PRO A 77 -0.90 -28.24 -3.83
C PRO A 77 0.11 -29.14 -3.11
N THR A 78 1.12 -28.58 -2.45
CA THR A 78 2.19 -29.30 -1.75
C THR A 78 2.50 -28.66 -0.40
N GLN A 79 3.36 -29.30 0.41
CA GLN A 79 3.89 -28.69 1.63
C GLN A 79 4.91 -27.58 1.29
N GLY A 80 5.30 -26.79 2.29
CA GLY A 80 6.38 -25.80 2.15
C GLY A 80 6.00 -24.50 1.46
N TRP A 81 4.71 -24.26 1.21
CA TRP A 81 4.20 -22.94 0.82
C TRP A 81 4.27 -21.98 2.00
N TRP A 82 4.64 -20.72 1.74
CA TRP A 82 5.03 -19.78 2.80
C TRP A 82 4.73 -18.32 2.43
N GLN A 83 4.89 -17.43 3.41
CA GLN A 83 4.61 -15.98 3.34
C GLN A 83 3.26 -15.71 2.68
N VAL A 84 2.23 -16.14 3.42
CA VAL A 84 0.85 -16.05 3.01
C VAL A 84 0.24 -14.73 3.44
N ASP A 85 -0.43 -14.07 2.51
CA ASP A 85 -1.14 -12.82 2.79
C ASP A 85 -2.47 -12.76 2.04
N LEU A 86 -3.38 -11.97 2.58
CA LEU A 86 -4.60 -11.53 1.91
C LEU A 86 -4.35 -10.13 1.35
N MET A 87 -4.07 -10.04 0.05
CA MET A 87 -3.75 -8.78 -0.62
C MET A 87 -5.06 -8.10 -1.09
N PRO A 88 -5.37 -6.89 -0.62
CA PRO A 88 -6.58 -6.19 -1.05
C PRO A 88 -6.42 -5.64 -2.47
N LEU A 89 -7.44 -5.83 -3.29
CA LEU A 89 -7.64 -5.07 -4.52
C LEU A 89 -8.43 -3.78 -4.23
N PRO A 90 -8.42 -2.81 -5.17
CA PRO A 90 -9.30 -1.65 -5.08
C PRO A 90 -10.75 -2.06 -4.82
N ILE A 91 -11.41 -1.31 -3.95
CA ILE A 91 -12.81 -1.57 -3.60
C ILE A 91 -13.70 -1.05 -4.72
N GLU A 92 -14.60 -1.88 -5.20
CA GLU A 92 -15.54 -1.53 -6.26
C GLU A 92 -16.97 -1.85 -5.81
N ASN A 93 -17.86 -0.86 -5.84
CA ASN A 93 -19.28 -1.04 -5.50
C ASN A 93 -19.56 -1.70 -4.13
N GLY A 94 -18.72 -1.42 -3.12
CA GLY A 94 -18.83 -2.03 -1.78
C GLY A 94 -18.34 -3.48 -1.69
N GLU A 95 -17.69 -3.99 -2.74
CA GLU A 95 -16.97 -5.26 -2.73
C GLU A 95 -15.48 -5.04 -2.50
N LEU A 96 -14.93 -5.69 -1.47
CA LEU A 96 -13.50 -5.84 -1.26
C LEU A 96 -13.05 -7.24 -1.68
N VAL A 97 -12.24 -7.33 -2.74
CA VAL A 97 -11.59 -8.58 -3.13
C VAL A 97 -10.25 -8.68 -2.42
N LEU A 98 -10.05 -9.79 -1.70
CA LEU A 98 -8.81 -10.18 -1.06
C LEU A 98 -8.22 -11.36 -1.82
N GLU A 99 -7.10 -11.12 -2.49
CA GLU A 99 -6.36 -12.17 -3.17
C GLU A 99 -5.49 -12.93 -2.18
N PHE A 100 -5.72 -14.23 -2.07
CA PHE A 100 -4.96 -15.08 -1.15
C PHE A 100 -3.67 -15.50 -1.84
N ARG A 101 -2.60 -14.76 -1.57
CA ARG A 101 -1.28 -14.88 -2.20
C ARG A 101 -0.34 -15.69 -1.32
N THR A 102 0.54 -16.48 -1.94
CA THR A 102 1.50 -17.34 -1.25
C THR A 102 2.70 -17.66 -2.14
N PHE A 103 3.89 -17.85 -1.57
CA PHE A 103 5.04 -18.35 -2.32
C PHE A 103 5.04 -19.87 -2.40
N ALA A 104 5.48 -20.38 -3.55
CA ALA A 104 5.76 -21.79 -3.75
C ALA A 104 7.02 -22.22 -2.97
N PRO A 105 7.13 -23.51 -2.59
CA PRO A 105 8.36 -24.04 -2.04
C PRO A 105 9.51 -23.94 -3.06
N LEU A 106 10.73 -23.69 -2.56
CA LEU A 106 11.93 -23.58 -3.39
C LEU A 106 12.35 -24.92 -3.99
N ASP A 107 12.12 -26.00 -3.24
CA ASP A 107 12.43 -27.37 -3.61
C ASP A 107 11.15 -28.20 -3.81
N ALA A 108 11.29 -29.36 -4.45
CA ALA A 108 10.20 -30.32 -4.55
C ALA A 108 9.69 -30.73 -3.16
N ALA A 109 8.43 -30.44 -2.87
CA ALA A 109 7.79 -30.75 -1.61
C ALA A 109 6.77 -31.88 -1.76
N ALA A 110 6.66 -32.73 -0.74
CA ALA A 110 5.65 -33.76 -0.69
C ALA A 110 4.24 -33.14 -0.65
N GLN A 111 3.24 -33.83 -1.20
CA GLN A 111 1.84 -33.42 -1.02
C GLN A 111 1.41 -33.58 0.44
N GLY A 112 1.82 -34.64 1.12
CA GLY A 112 1.42 -34.89 2.51
C GLY A 112 -0.11 -34.94 2.70
N THR A 113 -0.56 -34.70 3.93
CA THR A 113 -1.99 -34.63 4.26
C THR A 113 -2.51 -33.20 4.11
N PRO A 114 -3.83 -32.98 3.93
CA PRO A 114 -4.40 -31.62 3.88
C PRO A 114 -3.98 -30.75 5.07
N ARG A 115 -4.11 -31.28 6.30
CA ARG A 115 -3.75 -30.59 7.54
C ARG A 115 -2.30 -30.10 7.59
N SER A 116 -1.38 -30.83 6.95
CA SER A 116 0.05 -30.46 6.93
C SER A 116 0.41 -29.38 5.90
N ARG A 117 -0.52 -29.04 5.00
CA ARG A 117 -0.35 -28.02 3.95
C ARG A 117 -1.16 -26.76 4.21
N GLU A 118 -2.14 -26.81 5.10
CA GLU A 118 -3.01 -25.68 5.38
C GLU A 118 -2.21 -24.44 5.78
N VAL A 119 -2.56 -23.32 5.16
CA VAL A 119 -2.00 -22.02 5.45
C VAL A 119 -3.11 -21.06 5.81
N THR A 120 -2.88 -20.21 6.80
CA THR A 120 -3.89 -19.25 7.27
C THR A 120 -3.33 -17.85 7.20
N ALA A 121 -4.10 -16.94 6.60
CA ALA A 121 -3.83 -15.51 6.57
C ALA A 121 -5.02 -14.74 7.17
N ALA A 122 -4.75 -13.50 7.59
CA ALA A 122 -5.76 -12.60 8.11
C ALA A 122 -5.55 -11.19 7.55
N TYR A 123 -6.64 -10.46 7.34
CA TYR A 123 -6.66 -9.08 6.92
C TYR A 123 -7.60 -8.28 7.81
N THR A 124 -7.14 -7.12 8.28
CA THR A 124 -7.96 -6.25 9.13
C THR A 124 -8.57 -5.14 8.30
N ILE A 125 -9.89 -4.95 8.45
CA ILE A 125 -10.60 -3.83 7.87
C ILE A 125 -11.03 -2.92 9.01
N SER A 126 -10.60 -1.66 8.97
CA SER A 126 -11.00 -0.68 9.98
C SER A 126 -12.49 -0.32 9.83
N ARG A 127 -13.13 0.04 10.94
CA ARG A 127 -14.52 0.53 10.95
C ARG A 127 -14.69 1.73 10.03
N PHE A 128 -13.73 2.65 10.05
CA PHE A 128 -13.73 3.81 9.17
C PHE A 128 -13.74 3.41 7.69
N THR A 129 -12.93 2.43 7.30
CA THR A 129 -12.89 1.92 5.91
C THR A 129 -14.19 1.20 5.55
N LEU A 130 -14.74 0.36 6.43
CA LEU A 130 -16.02 -0.31 6.21
C LEU A 130 -17.14 0.69 5.93
N GLU A 131 -17.24 1.73 6.75
CA GLU A 131 -18.28 2.76 6.65
C GLU A 131 -18.08 3.68 5.45
N ARG A 132 -16.85 4.18 5.23
CA ARG A 132 -16.54 5.13 4.16
C ARG A 132 -16.72 4.52 2.77
N GLU A 133 -16.23 3.29 2.58
CA GLU A 133 -16.26 2.61 1.30
C GLU A 133 -17.55 1.78 1.11
N GLY A 134 -18.42 1.73 2.12
CA GLY A 134 -19.68 0.99 2.08
C GLY A 134 -19.49 -0.52 1.86
N ILE A 135 -18.45 -1.11 2.46
CA ILE A 135 -18.10 -2.52 2.23
C ILE A 135 -19.18 -3.41 2.82
N ASN A 136 -19.91 -4.10 1.94
CA ASN A 136 -20.98 -5.04 2.30
C ASN A 136 -20.70 -6.47 1.81
N ARG A 137 -19.62 -6.64 1.05
CA ARG A 137 -19.19 -7.93 0.48
C ARG A 137 -17.67 -8.03 0.52
N VAL A 138 -17.16 -9.12 1.06
CA VAL A 138 -15.72 -9.44 1.04
C VAL A 138 -15.54 -10.76 0.31
N VAL A 139 -14.73 -10.75 -0.75
CA VAL A 139 -14.47 -11.94 -1.58
C VAL A 139 -13.03 -12.37 -1.40
N ILE A 140 -12.80 -13.57 -0.89
CA ILE A 140 -11.48 -14.19 -0.80
C ILE A 140 -11.28 -15.01 -2.07
N LYS A 141 -10.29 -14.63 -2.87
CA LYS A 141 -10.00 -15.25 -4.17
C LYS A 141 -8.78 -16.16 -4.06
N GLY A 142 -8.97 -17.45 -4.37
CA GLY A 142 -7.91 -18.40 -4.68
C GLY A 142 -7.85 -18.66 -6.18
N GLU A 143 -6.95 -19.57 -6.59
CA GLU A 143 -6.78 -19.95 -7.99
C GLU A 143 -8.00 -20.70 -8.55
N THR A 144 -8.50 -21.70 -7.81
CA THR A 144 -9.57 -22.58 -8.28
C THR A 144 -10.95 -22.22 -7.76
N ASN A 145 -11.04 -21.42 -6.69
CA ASN A 145 -12.30 -21.03 -6.08
C ASN A 145 -12.21 -19.69 -5.36
N SER A 146 -13.38 -19.19 -4.96
CA SER A 146 -13.51 -18.04 -4.07
C SER A 146 -14.49 -18.33 -2.92
N LYS A 147 -14.38 -17.55 -1.85
CA LYS A 147 -15.32 -17.53 -0.72
C LYS A 147 -15.84 -16.12 -0.52
N VAL A 148 -17.14 -15.99 -0.32
CA VAL A 148 -17.81 -14.69 -0.14
C VAL A 148 -18.29 -14.59 1.31
N LEU A 149 -17.96 -13.47 1.94
CA LEU A 149 -18.36 -13.12 3.30
C LEU A 149 -19.10 -11.78 3.31
N ARG A 150 -19.86 -11.56 4.38
CA ARG A 150 -20.60 -10.31 4.63
C ARG A 150 -20.18 -9.77 6.00
N PRO A 151 -19.53 -8.59 6.07
CA PRO A 151 -19.05 -7.99 7.31
C PRO A 151 -20.15 -7.42 8.20
#